data_AF-A0A0F9L1X2-F1
#
_entry.id   AF-A0A0F9L1X2-F1
#
_cell.length_a   1.000
_cell.length_b   1.000
_cell.length_c   1.000
_cell.angle_alpha   90.00
_cell.angle_beta   90.00
_cell.angle_gamma   90.00
#
_symmetry.space_group_name_H-M   'P 1'
#
loop_
_entity.id
_entity.type
_entity.pdbx_description
1 polymer ?
#
loop_
_entity_poly.entity_id
_entity_poly.type
_entity_poly.pdbx_seq_one_letter_code
_entity_poly.pdbx_strand_id
1 'polypeptide(L)' 'GIEEIIELGINTYVTGITAHNEFSKDVHEFEEKHKINLIGGTHYSTEKFACIKMCKYFEHFSLNCQFLEDIPVLEDLE' A
#
# COMPACT_ATOMS: atom_id res chain seq x y z
N GLY A 1 -9.32 -7.11 -6.63
CA GLY A 1 -8.04 -7.75 -7.03
C GLY A 1 -7.48 -7.09 -8.28
N ILE A 2 -6.34 -7.51 -8.81
CA ILE A 2 -5.81 -6.95 -10.09
C ILE A 2 -6.79 -7.22 -11.25
N GLU A 3 -7.48 -8.36 -11.21
CA GLU A 3 -8.50 -8.73 -12.20
C GLU A 3 -9.67 -7.72 -12.21
N GLU A 4 -10.14 -7.32 -11.03
CA GLU A 4 -11.25 -6.40 -10.86
C GLU A 4 -10.92 -4.99 -11.37
N ILE A 5 -9.69 -4.50 -11.12
CA ILE A 5 -9.28 -3.20 -11.64
C ILE A 5 -9.17 -3.22 -13.18
N ILE A 6 -8.77 -4.35 -13.78
CA ILE A 6 -8.74 -4.53 -15.24
C ILE A 6 -10.17 -4.49 -15.80
N GLU A 7 -11.13 -5.18 -15.17
CA GLU A 7 -12.53 -5.15 -15.57
C GLU A 7 -13.12 -3.73 -15.51
N LEU A 8 -12.67 -2.92 -14.55
CA LEU A 8 -13.05 -1.51 -14.41
C LEU A 8 -12.33 -0.57 -15.39
N GLY A 9 -11.42 -1.08 -16.22
CA GLY A 9 -10.64 -0.29 -17.18
C GLY A 9 -9.57 0.59 -16.52
N ILE A 10 -9.17 0.28 -15.28
CA ILE A 10 -8.10 0.95 -14.55
C ILE A 10 -6.75 0.37 -15.00
N ASN A 11 -5.78 1.24 -15.25
CA ASN A 11 -4.45 0.86 -15.73
C ASN A 11 -3.33 1.15 -14.73
N THR A 12 -3.65 1.63 -13.53
CA THR A 12 -2.66 1.97 -12.51
C THR A 12 -3.16 1.53 -11.15
N TYR A 13 -2.35 0.76 -10.45
CA TYR A 13 -2.61 0.26 -9.11
C TYR A 13 -1.59 0.85 -8.13
N VAL A 14 -2.09 1.48 -7.06
CA VAL A 14 -1.26 2.08 -6.02
C VAL A 14 -1.42 1.24 -4.76
N THR A 15 -0.31 0.74 -4.21
CA THR A 15 -0.29 -0.20 -3.10
C THR A 15 0.92 0.01 -2.19
N GLY A 16 0.96 -0.69 -1.06
CA GLY A 16 2.13 -0.71 -0.18
C GLY A 16 3.27 -1.53 -0.77
N ILE A 17 3.03 -2.82 -1.00
CA ILE A 17 4.06 -3.79 -1.37
C ILE A 17 4.04 -4.03 -2.88
N THR A 18 5.21 -3.95 -3.50
CA THR A 18 5.46 -4.22 -4.92
C THR A 18 6.73 -5.06 -5.13
N ALA A 19 7.18 -5.74 -4.08
CA ALA A 19 8.38 -6.56 -4.07
C ALA A 19 8.35 -7.64 -5.15
N HIS A 20 9.45 -7.85 -5.87
CA HIS A 20 9.62 -8.88 -6.87
C HIS A 20 10.25 -10.14 -6.26
N ASN A 21 9.39 -11.07 -5.82
CA ASN A 21 9.82 -12.34 -5.25
C ASN A 21 8.99 -13.51 -5.80
N GLU A 22 9.35 -14.73 -5.41
CA GLU A 22 8.67 -15.94 -5.89
C GLU A 22 7.17 -15.99 -5.57
N PHE A 23 6.71 -15.26 -4.54
CA PHE A 23 5.28 -15.20 -4.20
C PHE A 23 4.49 -14.20 -5.05
N SER A 24 5.13 -13.13 -5.54
CA SER A 24 4.49 -12.08 -6.33
C SER A 24 4.69 -12.24 -7.83
N LYS A 25 5.57 -13.14 -8.26
CA LYS A 25 5.93 -13.37 -9.67
C LYS A 25 4.72 -13.52 -10.59
N ASP A 26 3.80 -14.43 -10.28
CA ASP A 26 2.63 -14.69 -11.14
C ASP A 26 1.72 -13.45 -11.25
N VAL A 27 1.63 -12.65 -10.19
CA VAL A 27 0.86 -11.40 -10.17
C VAL A 27 1.52 -10.36 -11.06
N HIS A 28 2.84 -10.20 -10.99
CA HIS A 28 3.57 -9.26 -11.85
C HIS A 28 3.52 -9.64 -13.33
N GLU A 29 3.64 -10.92 -13.66
CA GLU A 29 3.46 -11.41 -15.03
C GLU A 29 2.05 -11.10 -15.56
N PHE A 30 1.04 -11.22 -14.69
CA PHE A 30 -0.34 -10.87 -15.03
C PHE A 30 -0.53 -9.37 -15.22
N GLU A 31 0.03 -8.53 -14.35
CA GLU A 31 0.02 -7.07 -14.44
C GLU A 31 0.68 -6.58 -15.74
N GLU A 32 1.86 -7.12 -16.08
CA GLU A 32 2.61 -6.77 -17.29
C GLU A 32 1.81 -7.12 -18.55
N LYS A 33 1.24 -8.33 -18.61
CA LYS A 33 0.39 -8.78 -19.72
C LYS A 33 -0.79 -7.84 -19.97
N HIS A 34 -1.35 -7.26 -18.92
CA HIS A 34 -2.52 -6.37 -19.00
C HIS A 34 -2.15 -4.88 -18.99
N LYS A 35 -0.86 -4.53 -19.02
CA LYS A 35 -0.35 -3.16 -19.03
C LYS A 35 -0.80 -2.34 -17.81
N ILE A 36 -0.80 -2.98 -16.65
CA ILE A 36 -1.05 -2.31 -15.37
C ILE A 36 0.24 -1.68 -14.88
N ASN A 37 0.21 -0.38 -14.61
CA ASN A 37 1.28 0.31 -13.89
C ASN A 37 1.12 0.05 -12.39
N LEU A 38 2.21 -0.30 -11.72
CA LEU A 38 2.23 -0.51 -10.29
C LEU A 38 3.02 0.59 -9.60
N ILE A 39 2.46 1.18 -8.53
CA ILE A 39 3.14 2.19 -7.72
C ILE A 39 3.15 1.71 -6.26
N GLY A 40 4.34 1.37 -5.79
CA GLY A 40 4.59 0.93 -4.42
C GLY A 40 4.98 2.07 -3.49
N GLY A 41 4.48 2.01 -2.26
CA GLY A 41 4.74 3.01 -1.23
C GLY A 41 5.29 2.44 0.07
N THR A 42 5.67 1.17 0.16
CA THR A 42 5.91 0.37 1.39
C THR A 42 4.63 0.15 2.22
N HIS A 43 4.57 -0.95 2.97
CA HIS A 43 3.46 -1.24 3.88
C HIS A 43 3.36 -0.13 4.94
N TYR A 44 4.49 0.20 5.57
CA TYR A 44 4.54 1.25 6.59
C TYR A 44 4.07 2.62 6.08
N SER A 45 4.63 3.10 4.96
CA SER A 45 4.34 4.48 4.54
C SER A 45 2.93 4.65 3.96
N THR A 46 2.28 3.57 3.49
CA THR A 46 0.90 3.62 3.00
C THR A 46 -0.14 3.50 4.12
N GLU A 47 0.16 2.76 5.20
CA GLU A 47 -0.81 2.54 6.28
C GLU A 47 -0.75 3.55 7.43
N LYS A 48 0.42 4.19 7.65
CA LYS A 48 0.61 5.11 8.79
C LYS A 48 -0.42 6.25 8.86
N PHE A 49 -0.99 6.66 7.73
CA PHE A 49 -1.99 7.72 7.67
C PHE A 49 -3.26 7.38 8.46
N ALA A 50 -3.65 6.10 8.51
CA ALA A 50 -4.79 5.65 9.30
C ALA A 50 -4.50 5.83 10.80
N CYS A 51 -3.34 5.37 11.27
CA CYS A 51 -2.89 5.54 12.65
C CYS A 51 -2.81 7.02 13.05
N ILE A 52 -2.26 7.88 12.20
CA ILE A 52 -2.21 9.33 12.41
C ILE A 52 -3.62 9.93 12.53
N LYS A 53 -4.57 9.51 11.69
CA LYS A 53 -5.97 9.96 11.79
C LYS A 53 -6.65 9.45 13.06
N MET A 54 -6.31 8.25 13.53
CA MET A 54 -6.85 7.72 14.78
C MET A 54 -6.40 8.54 15.99
N CYS A 55 -5.17 9.07 16.01
CA CYS A 55 -4.76 10.01 17.06
C CYS A 55 -5.73 11.20 17.17
N LYS A 56 -6.09 11.82 16.04
CA LYS A 56 -7.08 12.92 16.00
C LYS A 56 -8.46 12.50 16.48
N TYR A 57 -8.86 11.26 16.17
CA TYR A 57 -10.12 10.70 16.67
C TYR A 57 -10.11 10.57 18.19
N PHE A 58 -9.01 10.11 18.79
CA PHE A 58 -8.89 10.00 20.25
C PHE A 58 -8.82 11.37 20.94
N GLU A 59 -8.10 12.33 20.34
CA GLU A 59 -8.05 13.72 20.80
C GLU A 59 -9.45 14.36 20.90
N HIS A 60 -10.38 14.02 19.99
CA HIS A 60 -11.77 14.48 20.05
C HIS A 60 -12.48 14.06 21.35
N PHE A 61 -12.09 12.94 21.95
CA PHE A 61 -12.60 12.46 23.25
C PHE A 61 -11.72 12.89 24.43
N SER A 62 -10.83 13.88 24.23
CA SER A 62 -9.86 14.34 25.23
C SER A 62 -8.92 13.23 25.72
N LEU A 63 -8.71 12.18 24.91
CA LEU A 63 -7.74 11.13 25.20
C LEU A 63 -6.37 11.53 24.64
N ASN A 64 -5.35 11.48 25.49
CA ASN A 64 -3.98 11.75 25.06
C ASN A 64 -3.49 10.59 24.17
N CYS A 65 -3.09 10.92 22.94
CA CYS A 65 -2.61 9.96 21.97
C CYS A 65 -1.49 10.61 21.15
N GLN A 66 -0.50 9.82 20.76
CA GLN A 66 0.59 10.25 19.90
C GLN A 66 0.88 9.15 18.89
N PHE A 67 1.09 9.53 17.63
CA PHE A 67 1.63 8.63 16.62
C PHE A 67 3.15 8.51 16.81
N LEU A 68 3.66 7.28 16.85
CA LEU A 68 5.08 6.99 16.90
C LEU A 68 5.54 6.60 15.49
N GLU A 69 6.51 7.34 14.96
CA GLU A 69 7.07 7.04 13.64
C GLU A 69 8.02 5.84 13.70
N ASP A 70 8.03 5.08 12.61
CA ASP A 70 9.00 4.03 12.30
C ASP A 70 9.70 4.31 10.96
N ILE A 71 10.66 3.47 10.60
CA ILE A 71 11.42 3.53 9.35
C ILE A 71 10.76 2.59 8.32
N PRO A 72 10.48 3.06 7.09
CA PRO A 72 9.98 2.18 6.02
C PRO A 72 10.97 1.06 5.68
N VAL A 73 10.45 -0.15 5.48
CA VAL A 73 11.19 -1.32 4.98
C VAL A 73 11.20 -1.25 3.45
N LEU A 74 12.38 -1.11 2.83
CA LEU A 74 12.48 -0.90 1.38
C LEU A 74 12.33 -2.21 0.60
N GLU A 75 12.54 -3.35 1.26
CA GLU A 75 12.31 -4.69 0.75
C GLU A 75 10.84 -4.91 0.36
N ASP A 76 9.92 -4.07 0.83
CA ASP A 76 8.53 -4.03 0.35
C ASP A 76 8.43 -3.64 -1.14
N LEU A 77 9.48 -3.06 -1.72
CA LEU A 77 9.54 -2.56 -3.10
C LEU A 77 10.53 -3.32 -4.00
N GLU A 78 11.39 -4.17 -3.42
CA GLU A 78 12.50 -4.83 -4.10
C GLU A 78 12.12 -6.16 -4.74
#